data_AF-A0AAJ4DX51-F1
#
_entry.id   AF-A0AAJ4DX51-F1
#
_cell.length_a   1.000
_cell.length_b   1.000
_cell.length_c   1.000
_cell.angle_alpha   90.00
_cell.angle_beta   90.00
_cell.angle_gamma   90.00
#
_symmetry.space_group_name_H-M   'P 1'
#
loop_
_entity.id
_entity.type
_entity.pdbx_description
1 polymer ?
#
loop_
_entity_poly.entity_id
_entity_poly.type
_entity_poly.pdbx_seq_one_letter_code
_entity_poly.pdbx_strand_id
1 'polypeptide(L)' 'MEVRFKKTVRLLPFVRLNFGKTGFNSVSIGGRLIRLNIGRGGVYLSGSLTGTGLSFRKRLNKPAAKEKGK' A
#
# COMPACT_ATOMS: atom_id res chain seq x y z
N MET A 1 -25.07 4.47 -14.39
CA MET A 1 -23.91 5.33 -14.03
C MET A 1 -23.87 5.42 -12.51
N GLU A 2 -22.96 4.73 -11.82
CA GLU A 2 -22.91 4.73 -10.34
C GLU A 2 -21.92 5.78 -9.85
N VAL A 3 -22.37 6.69 -8.99
CA VAL A 3 -21.52 7.69 -8.35
C VAL A 3 -20.73 7.01 -7.22
N ARG A 4 -19.41 6.86 -7.40
CA ARG A 4 -18.54 6.22 -6.41
C ARG A 4 -17.84 7.26 -5.52
N PHE A 5 -18.17 7.26 -4.24
CA PHE A 5 -17.47 8.10 -3.25
C PHE A 5 -16.07 7.57 -2.95
N LYS A 6 -15.06 8.42 -3.19
CA LYS A 6 -13.67 8.20 -2.80
C LYS A 6 -13.12 9.48 -2.18
N LYS A 7 -12.66 9.41 -0.93
CA LYS A 7 -11.99 10.53 -0.26
C LYS A 7 -10.57 10.12 0.12
N THR A 8 -9.58 10.92 -0.26
CA THR A 8 -8.18 10.69 0.09
C THR A 8 -7.67 11.87 0.88
N VAL A 9 -7.21 11.65 2.10
CA VAL A 9 -6.67 12.70 2.97
C VAL A 9 -5.17 12.50 3.07
N ARG A 10 -4.38 13.54 2.74
CA ARG A 10 -2.93 13.54 2.96
C ARG A 10 -2.69 14.07 4.38
N LEU A 11 -2.17 13.23 5.27
CA LEU A 11 -1.82 13.65 6.63
C LEU A 11 -0.39 14.21 6.69
N LEU A 12 0.51 13.55 5.97
CA LEU A 12 1.93 13.89 5.90
C LEU A 12 2.39 13.76 4.43
N PRO A 13 3.52 14.36 4.04
CA PRO A 13 4.07 14.23 2.68
C PRO A 13 4.20 12.77 2.22
N PHE A 14 4.37 11.85 3.17
CA PHE A 14 4.51 10.42 2.91
C PHE A 14 3.34 9.57 3.43
N VAL A 15 2.32 10.15 4.07
CA VAL A 15 1.18 9.39 4.62
C VAL A 15 -0.13 9.85 4.01
N ARG A 16 -0.82 8.92 3.34
CA ARG A 16 -2.12 9.12 2.73
C ARG A 16 -3.14 8.16 3.31
N LEU A 17 -4.26 8.68 3.77
CA LEU A 17 -5.42 7.91 4.17
C LEU A 17 -6.41 7.83 3.01
N ASN A 18 -6.78 6.62 2.61
CA ASN A 18 -7.82 6.37 1.61
C ASN A 18 -9.09 5.92 2.32
N PHE A 19 -10.16 6.69 2.12
CA PHE A 19 -11.50 6.44 2.59
C PHE A 19 -12.39 6.01 1.41
N GLY A 20 -13.17 4.95 1.60
CA GLY A 20 -14.12 4.43 0.62
C GLY A 20 -15.55 4.43 1.16
N LYS A 21 -16.46 3.79 0.40
CA LYS A 21 -17.91 3.70 0.67
C LYS A 21 -18.27 3.17 2.08
N THR A 22 -17.35 2.46 2.75
CA THR A 22 -17.53 1.84 4.07
C THR A 22 -16.59 2.37 5.17
N GLY A 23 -16.03 3.58 4.98
CA GLY A 23 -15.15 4.25 5.96
C GLY A 23 -13.64 4.18 5.62
N PHE A 24 -12.78 4.19 6.65
CA PHE A 24 -11.32 4.02 6.51
C PHE A 24 -11.01 2.70 5.79
N ASN A 25 -10.51 2.77 4.57
CA ASN A 25 -10.28 1.58 3.73
C ASN A 25 -8.82 1.15 3.73
N SER A 26 -7.90 2.10 3.56
CA SER A 26 -6.46 1.85 3.62
C SER A 26 -5.63 3.08 3.96
N VAL A 27 -4.57 2.90 4.71
CA VAL A 27 -3.51 3.85 4.99
C VAL A 27 -2.32 3.49 4.10
N SER A 28 -1.84 4.44 3.30
CA SER A 28 -0.61 4.31 2.52
C SER A 28 0.48 5.16 3.13
N ILE A 29 1.57 4.55 3.56
CA ILE A 29 2.73 5.20 4.16
C ILE A 29 3.94 4.94 3.25
N GLY A 30 4.42 5.94 2.55
CA GLY A 30 5.68 5.88 1.80
C GLY A 30 5.70 6.69 0.49
N GLY A 31 6.89 6.75 -0.08
CA GLY A 31 7.23 7.53 -1.27
C GLY A 31 7.30 6.70 -2.56
N ARG A 32 8.05 7.21 -3.54
CA ARG A 32 8.23 6.59 -4.85
C ARG A 32 9.08 5.30 -4.80
N LEU A 33 10.02 5.25 -3.85
CA LEU A 33 10.97 4.13 -3.68
C LEU A 33 10.40 3.02 -2.80
N ILE A 34 9.78 3.37 -1.66
CA ILE A 34 9.22 2.41 -0.70
C ILE A 34 7.83 2.88 -0.30
N ARG A 35 6.86 1.97 -0.34
CA ARG A 35 5.45 2.22 -0.02
C ARG A 35 4.87 1.05 0.79
N LEU A 36 4.44 1.35 2.00
CA LEU A 36 3.62 0.49 2.83
C LEU A 36 2.14 0.81 2.61
N ASN A 37 1.29 -0.19 2.46
CA ASN A 37 -0.16 -0.06 2.35
C ASN A 37 -0.81 -0.96 3.39
N ILE A 38 -1.50 -0.37 4.35
CA ILE A 38 -2.20 -1.04 5.45
C ILE A 38 -3.70 -0.86 5.19
N GLY A 39 -4.45 -1.91 4.90
CA GLY A 39 -5.90 -1.78 4.69
C GLY A 39 -6.67 -3.04 5.00
N ARG A 40 -7.98 -3.02 4.71
CA ARG A 40 -8.88 -4.18 4.91
C ARG A 40 -8.40 -5.45 4.20
N GLY A 41 -7.71 -5.32 3.07
CA GLY A 41 -7.10 -6.46 2.33
C GLY A 41 -5.78 -6.97 2.92
N GLY A 42 -5.31 -6.38 4.02
CA GLY A 42 -4.04 -6.68 4.68
C GLY A 42 -2.96 -5.63 4.45
N VAL A 43 -1.77 -5.92 4.98
CA VAL A 43 -0.59 -5.07 4.90
C VAL A 43 0.31 -5.51 3.75
N TYR A 44 0.68 -4.57 2.90
CA TYR A 44 1.57 -4.76 1.76
C TYR A 44 2.73 -3.78 1.83
N LEU A 45 3.95 -4.27 1.65
CA LEU A 45 5.15 -3.48 1.48
C LEU A 45 5.61 -3.61 0.02
N SER A 46 5.63 -2.49 -0.69
CA SER A 46 6.13 -2.39 -2.05
C SER A 46 7.39 -1.54 -2.05
N GLY A 47 8.39 -1.97 -2.78
CA GLY A 47 9.56 -1.14 -3.06
C GLY A 47 9.98 -1.29 -4.51
N SER A 48 10.55 -0.23 -5.07
CA SER A 48 11.08 -0.23 -6.43
C SER A 48 12.34 0.59 -6.48
N LEU A 49 13.35 0.04 -7.12
CA LEU A 49 14.58 0.75 -7.43
C LEU A 49 14.38 1.48 -8.76
N THR A 50 14.41 2.81 -8.70
CA THR A 50 14.29 3.66 -9.87
C THR A 50 15.54 3.51 -10.74
N GLY A 51 15.37 3.27 -12.03
CA GLY A 51 16.48 3.15 -12.99
C GLY A 51 16.90 1.71 -13.30
N THR A 52 16.52 0.72 -12.48
CA THR A 52 16.84 -0.71 -12.75
C THR A 52 15.67 -1.53 -13.24
N GLY A 53 14.44 -0.98 -13.20
CA GLY A 53 13.21 -1.71 -13.55
C GLY A 53 12.78 -2.77 -12.52
N LEU A 54 13.53 -2.91 -11.42
CA LEU A 54 13.25 -3.89 -10.38
C LEU A 54 12.27 -3.33 -9.36
N SER A 55 11.18 -4.09 -9.14
CA SER A 55 10.20 -3.81 -8.09
C SER A 55 9.91 -5.08 -7.31
N PHE A 56 9.78 -4.94 -6.00
CA PHE A 56 9.40 -6.02 -5.09
C PHE A 56 8.11 -5.67 -4.37
N ARG A 57 7.28 -6.67 -4.12
CA ARG A 57 6.03 -6.53 -3.37
C ARG A 57 5.90 -7.68 -2.39
N LYS A 58 5.93 -7.39 -1.10
CA LYS A 58 5.78 -8.35 -0.01
C LYS A 58 4.46 -8.10 0.73
N ARG A 59 3.68 -9.16 0.98
CA ARG A 59 2.47 -9.09 1.81
C ARG A 59 2.84 -9.48 3.23
N LEU A 60 2.61 -8.59 4.20
CA LEU A 60 2.98 -8.78 5.60
C LEU A 60 1.87 -9.45 6.44
N ASN A 61 0.63 -9.47 5.95
CA ASN A 61 -0.52 -10.08 6.65
C ASN A 61 -0.71 -11.59 6.35
N LYS A 62 0.35 -12.30 5.96
CA LYS A 62 0.31 -13.77 5.81
C LYS A 62 1.34 -14.34 6.79
N PRO A 63 0.99 -15.30 7.67
CA PRO A 63 2.00 -15.99 8.47
C PRO A 63 3.07 -16.53 7.52
N ALA A 64 4.34 -16.34 7.90
CA ALA A 64 5.51 -16.48 7.03
C ALA A 64 5.60 -17.84 6.33
N ALA A 65 4.94 -17.99 5.19
CA ALA A 65 5.22 -19.06 4.26
C ALA A 65 6.37 -18.61 3.36
N LYS A 66 7.60 -18.96 3.78
CA LYS A 66 8.84 -19.04 3.00
C LYS A 66 9.29 -17.77 2.26
N GLU A 67 10.25 -17.07 2.86
CA GLU A 67 11.42 -16.60 2.11
C GLU A 67 12.14 -17.83 1.55
N LYS A 68 11.90 -18.16 0.27
CA LYS A 68 12.88 -18.88 -0.52
C LYS A 68 13.61 -17.86 -1.36
N GLY A 69 14.81 -17.51 -0.91
CA GLY A 69 15.83 -16.98 -1.81
C GLY A 69 16.06 -17.97 -2.95
N LYS A 70 16.13 -17.42 -4.15
CA LYS A 70 16.89 -17.94 -5.28
C LYS A 70 17.55 -16.75 -5.92
#